data_AF-A0A1H8VMQ6-F1
#
_entry.id   AF-A0A1H8VMQ6-F1
#
_cell.length_a   1.000
_cell.length_b   1.000
_cell.length_c   1.000
_cell.angle_alpha   90.00
_cell.angle_beta   90.00
_cell.angle_gamma   90.00
#
_symmetry.space_group_name_H-M   'P 1'
#
loop_
_entity.id
_entity.type
_entity.pdbx_description
1 polymer ?
#
loop_
_entity_poly.entity_id
_entity_poly.type
_entity_poly.pdbx_seq_one_letter_code
_entity_poly.pdbx_strand_id
1 'polypeptide(L)'
;MLDNQDKIRGVVVTHGHEDHIGGVPYVIKQLNMPIFATSLTLGLIKEKLREHGLLNNTLLYEIDSNSELTLGTVMVRFFRTIHSIPDCLGIAFQTALGTIVHTGDFKFDFTPVTNNTQIFIKWPRSARMVYLHCYPRARMLNDRVH
;
A
#
# COMPACT_ATOMS: atom_id res chain seq x y z
N MET A 1 -16.28 11.48 4.91
CA MET A 1 -16.09 10.02 4.69
C MET A 1 -17.36 9.25 5.06
N LEU A 2 -18.01 9.59 6.18
CA LEU A 2 -19.25 8.94 6.64
C LEU A 2 -20.47 9.12 5.72
N ASP A 3 -20.50 10.12 4.83
CA ASP A 3 -21.62 10.31 3.88
C ASP A 3 -21.51 9.47 2.60
N ASN A 4 -20.41 8.73 2.41
CA ASN A 4 -20.13 7.94 1.21
C ASN A 4 -19.68 6.49 1.57
N GLN A 5 -20.12 5.94 2.70
CA GLN A 5 -19.65 4.62 3.16
C GLN A 5 -19.97 3.51 2.16
N ASP A 6 -21.09 3.62 1.47
CA ASP A 6 -21.55 2.73 0.41
C ASP A 6 -20.60 2.69 -0.80
N LYS A 7 -19.79 3.74 -1.00
CA LYS A 7 -18.81 3.83 -2.08
C LYS A 7 -17.45 3.27 -1.68
N ILE A 8 -17.20 3.04 -0.39
CA ILE A 8 -15.93 2.53 0.12
C ILE A 8 -15.93 1.01 -0.05
N ARG A 9 -14.97 0.50 -0.83
CA ARG A 9 -14.90 -0.93 -1.18
C ARG A 9 -13.88 -1.71 -0.35
N GLY A 10 -13.09 -1.02 0.46
CA GLY A 10 -12.06 -1.61 1.32
C GLY A 10 -10.88 -0.66 1.52
N VAL A 11 -9.95 -1.08 2.36
CA VAL A 11 -8.67 -0.41 2.58
C VAL A 11 -7.54 -1.31 2.11
N VAL A 12 -6.62 -0.74 1.34
CA VAL A 12 -5.41 -1.42 0.91
C VAL A 12 -4.23 -0.80 1.62
N VAL A 13 -3.42 -1.62 2.28
CA VAL A 13 -2.27 -1.16 3.07
C VAL A 13 -0.98 -1.50 2.34
N THR A 14 -0.12 -0.50 2.14
CA THR A 14 1.12 -0.64 1.37
C THR A 14 2.23 -1.35 2.14
N HIS A 15 2.36 -1.07 3.45
CA HIS A 15 3.35 -1.66 4.33
C HIS A 15 2.99 -1.50 5.82
N GLY A 16 3.71 -2.22 6.67
CA GLY A 16 3.40 -2.37 8.10
C GLY A 16 4.00 -1.34 9.06
N HIS A 17 4.45 -0.17 8.61
CA HIS A 17 4.92 0.85 9.55
C HIS A 17 3.77 1.44 10.37
N GLU A 18 4.06 1.82 11.62
CA GLU A 18 3.05 2.31 12.58
C GLU A 18 2.29 3.53 12.08
N ASP A 19 2.96 4.44 11.37
CA ASP A 19 2.33 5.62 10.77
C ASP A 19 1.38 5.28 9.60
N HIS A 20 1.44 4.04 9.08
CA HIS A 20 0.52 3.53 8.05
C HIS A 20 -0.58 2.62 8.63
N ILE A 21 -0.29 1.84 9.67
CA ILE A 21 -1.26 0.89 10.26
C ILE A 21 -1.91 1.36 11.56
N GLY A 22 -1.38 2.39 12.22
CA GLY A 22 -1.84 2.84 13.54
C GLY A 22 -3.27 3.39 13.54
N GLY A 23 -3.72 3.95 12.40
CA GLY A 23 -5.09 4.44 12.24
C GLY A 23 -6.13 3.36 11.94
N VAL A 24 -5.71 2.14 11.56
CA VAL A 24 -6.60 1.09 11.05
C VAL A 24 -7.73 0.75 12.02
N PRO A 25 -7.49 0.51 13.33
CA PRO A 25 -8.56 0.14 14.25
C PRO A 25 -9.64 1.23 14.38
N TYR A 26 -9.25 2.50 14.29
CA TYR A 26 -10.17 3.63 14.41
C TYR A 26 -11.05 3.78 13.16
N VAL A 27 -10.46 3.57 11.98
CA VAL A 27 -11.21 3.60 10.72
C VAL A 27 -12.18 2.42 10.64
N ILE A 28 -11.74 1.21 11.02
CA ILE A 28 -12.59 0.01 10.98
C ILE A 28 -13.78 0.09 11.96
N LYS A 29 -13.61 0.74 13.12
CA LYS A 29 -14.72 1.02 14.05
C LYS A 29 -15.83 1.86 13.42
N GLN A 30 -15.47 2.77 12.52
CA GLN A 30 -16.41 3.67 11.86
C GLN A 30 -16.95 3.08 10.55
N LEU A 31 -16.11 2.34 9.83
CA LEU A 31 -16.35 1.84 8.49
C LEU A 31 -15.99 0.35 8.48
N ASN A 32 -16.99 -0.51 8.69
CA ASN A 32 -16.80 -1.95 8.65
C ASN A 32 -16.55 -2.42 7.20
N MET A 33 -15.28 -2.49 6.80
CA MET A 33 -14.85 -2.74 5.43
C MET A 33 -13.69 -3.75 5.40
N PRO A 34 -13.46 -4.42 4.25
CA PRO A 34 -12.36 -5.37 4.13
C PRO A 34 -10.99 -4.67 4.08
N ILE A 35 -9.98 -5.33 4.66
CA ILE A 35 -8.58 -4.91 4.65
C ILE A 35 -7.80 -5.84 3.72
N PHE A 36 -7.05 -5.26 2.79
CA PHE A 36 -6.14 -5.97 1.90
C PHE A 36 -4.71 -5.56 2.23
N ALA A 37 -3.87 -6.51 2.60
CA ALA A 37 -2.45 -6.22 2.84
C ALA A 37 -1.58 -7.48 2.64
N THR A 38 -0.27 -7.27 2.62
CA THR A 38 0.70 -8.36 2.59
C THR A 38 0.72 -9.17 3.88
N SER A 39 1.27 -10.38 3.83
CA SER A 39 1.28 -11.33 4.95
C SER A 39 1.84 -10.70 6.23
N LEU A 40 3.00 -10.03 6.12
CA LEU A 40 3.62 -9.34 7.26
C LEU A 40 2.73 -8.22 7.80
N THR A 41 2.23 -7.37 6.90
CA THR A 41 1.40 -6.23 7.24
C THR A 41 0.10 -6.67 7.91
N LEU A 42 -0.54 -7.73 7.42
CA LEU A 42 -1.70 -8.35 8.05
C LEU A 42 -1.38 -8.91 9.43
N GLY A 43 -0.22 -9.52 9.63
CA GLY A 43 0.22 -9.98 10.95
C GLY A 43 0.22 -8.83 11.97
N LEU A 44 0.80 -7.69 11.61
CA LEU A 44 0.85 -6.50 12.46
C LEU A 44 -0.54 -5.88 12.69
N ILE A 45 -1.38 -5.82 11.65
CA ILE A 45 -2.76 -5.33 11.76
C ILE A 45 -3.60 -6.25 12.65
N LYS A 46 -3.43 -7.57 12.56
CA LYS A 46 -4.15 -8.54 13.40
C LYS A 46 -3.90 -8.31 14.88
N GLU A 47 -2.66 -7.99 15.27
CA GLU A 47 -2.33 -7.67 16.66
C GLU A 47 -3.10 -6.44 17.14
N LYS A 48 -3.07 -5.35 16.36
CA LYS A 48 -3.82 -4.12 16.69
C LYS A 48 -5.32 -4.34 16.77
N LEU A 49 -5.88 -5.09 15.81
CA LEU A 49 -7.31 -5.40 15.85
C LEU A 49 -7.68 -6.28 17.06
N ARG A 50 -6.77 -7.14 17.53
CA ARG A 50 -6.97 -7.92 18.75
C ARG A 50 -6.99 -7.02 20.00
N GLU A 51 -6.02 -6.12 20.11
CA GLU A 51 -5.94 -5.13 21.22
C GLU A 51 -7.20 -4.26 21.32
N HIS A 52 -7.85 -3.99 20.18
CA HIS A 52 -9.08 -3.20 20.11
C HIS A 52 -10.38 -4.03 20.07
N GLY A 53 -10.31 -5.37 20.13
CA GLY A 53 -11.48 -6.25 20.12
C GLY A 53 -12.24 -6.32 18.78
N LEU A 54 -11.58 -5.98 17.67
CA LEU A 54 -12.18 -5.87 16.33
C LEU A 54 -11.87 -7.06 15.42
N LEU A 55 -10.90 -7.90 15.81
CA LEU A 55 -10.35 -8.95 14.94
C LEU A 55 -11.44 -9.90 14.40
N ASN A 56 -12.40 -10.29 15.23
CA ASN A 56 -13.46 -11.23 14.84
C ASN A 56 -14.51 -10.62 13.89
N ASN A 57 -14.54 -9.29 13.79
CA ASN A 57 -15.54 -8.57 12.99
C ASN A 57 -14.94 -7.91 11.76
N THR A 58 -13.67 -8.15 11.46
CA THR A 58 -12.94 -7.51 10.36
C THR A 58 -12.55 -8.55 9.32
N LEU A 59 -12.86 -8.28 8.05
CA LEU A 59 -12.43 -9.14 6.94
C LEU A 59 -10.99 -8.77 6.54
N LEU A 60 -10.09 -9.76 6.59
CA LEU A 60 -8.68 -9.60 6.26
C LEU A 60 -8.35 -10.47 5.05
N TYR A 61 -7.82 -9.85 4.00
CA TYR A 61 -7.44 -10.50 2.75
C TYR A 61 -5.95 -10.32 2.49
N GLU A 62 -5.25 -11.44 2.38
CA GLU A 62 -3.83 -11.43 2.03
C GLU A 62 -3.67 -11.17 0.54
N ILE A 63 -2.79 -10.23 0.19
CA ILE A 63 -2.43 -9.90 -1.18
C ILE A 63 -0.91 -9.89 -1.34
N ASP A 64 -0.45 -10.10 -2.57
CA ASP A 64 0.94 -10.03 -2.95
C ASP A 64 1.12 -9.25 -4.27
N SER A 65 2.35 -9.18 -4.79
CA SER A 65 2.64 -8.48 -6.05
C SER A 65 2.02 -9.11 -7.29
N ASN A 66 1.50 -10.34 -7.20
CA ASN A 66 0.84 -11.04 -8.32
C ASN A 66 -0.68 -10.95 -8.21
N SER A 67 -1.19 -10.49 -7.08
CA SER A 67 -2.61 -10.39 -6.81
C SER A 67 -3.26 -9.32 -7.68
N GLU A 68 -4.52 -9.59 -8.05
CA GLU A 68 -5.38 -8.67 -8.78
C GLU A 68 -6.73 -8.62 -8.07
N LEU A 69 -7.18 -7.40 -7.76
CA LEU A 69 -8.47 -7.17 -7.11
C LEU A 69 -9.39 -6.40 -8.05
N THR A 70 -10.66 -6.74 -8.06
CA THR A 70 -11.69 -5.93 -8.73
C THR A 70 -12.54 -5.26 -7.68
N LEU A 71 -12.39 -3.94 -7.53
CA LEU A 71 -13.16 -3.11 -6.60
C LEU A 71 -14.17 -2.29 -7.40
N GLY A 72 -15.34 -2.87 -7.65
CA GLY A 72 -16.36 -2.27 -8.52
C GLY A 72 -15.90 -2.28 -9.98
N THR A 73 -15.76 -1.10 -10.59
CA THR A 73 -15.28 -0.95 -11.97
C THR A 73 -13.77 -0.70 -12.05
N VAL A 74 -13.08 -0.70 -10.92
CA VAL A 74 -11.64 -0.45 -10.82
C VAL A 74 -10.90 -1.76 -10.59
N MET A 75 -9.95 -2.08 -11.47
CA MET A 75 -9.03 -3.19 -11.27
C MET A 75 -7.79 -2.67 -10.55
N VAL A 76 -7.36 -3.36 -9.50
CA VAL A 76 -6.23 -2.99 -8.66
C VAL A 76 -5.17 -4.06 -8.78
N ARG A 77 -3.96 -3.64 -9.15
CA ARG A 77 -2.78 -4.51 -9.25
C ARG A 77 -1.67 -3.99 -8.35
N PHE A 78 -0.79 -4.89 -7.97
CA PHE A 78 0.29 -4.59 -7.05
C PHE A 78 1.66 -4.78 -7.69
N PHE A 79 2.66 -4.13 -7.13
CA PHE A 79 4.05 -4.33 -7.48
C PHE A 79 4.92 -4.17 -6.25
N ARG A 80 6.03 -4.92 -6.18
CA ARG A 80 6.93 -4.84 -5.03
C ARG A 80 7.65 -3.50 -4.99
N THR A 81 7.75 -2.93 -3.79
CA THR A 81 8.57 -1.75 -3.52
C THR A 81 9.61 -2.05 -2.45
N ILE A 82 10.62 -1.20 -2.36
CA ILE A 82 11.68 -1.30 -1.34
C ILE A 82 11.47 -0.17 -0.33
N HIS A 83 11.39 -0.56 0.94
CA HIS A 83 11.34 0.34 2.07
C HIS A 83 12.15 -0.24 3.24
N SER A 84 12.15 0.41 4.40
CA SER A 84 12.85 -0.10 5.60
C SER A 84 12.18 -1.31 6.26
N ILE A 85 10.95 -1.65 5.87
CA ILE A 85 10.26 -2.88 6.28
C ILE A 85 10.11 -3.81 5.07
N PRO A 86 10.26 -5.14 5.23
CA PRO A 86 10.01 -6.06 4.13
C PRO A 86 8.53 -6.07 3.71
N ASP A 87 8.27 -6.69 2.56
CA ASP A 87 6.91 -7.00 2.08
C ASP A 87 6.04 -5.76 1.77
N CYS A 88 6.67 -4.75 1.17
CA CYS A 88 6.03 -3.51 0.74
C CYS A 88 5.46 -3.63 -0.68
N LEU A 89 4.27 -3.05 -0.88
CA LEU A 89 3.61 -2.97 -2.19
C LEU A 89 3.33 -1.52 -2.59
N GLY A 90 3.60 -1.23 -3.86
CA GLY A 90 2.94 -0.17 -4.60
C GLY A 90 1.66 -0.69 -5.28
N ILE A 91 0.77 0.24 -5.62
CA ILE A 91 -0.58 -0.03 -6.08
C ILE A 91 -0.83 0.67 -7.41
N ALA A 92 -1.42 -0.02 -8.37
CA ALA A 92 -1.88 0.52 -9.65
C ALA A 92 -3.40 0.31 -9.78
N PHE A 93 -4.15 1.40 -9.78
CA PHE A 93 -5.59 1.44 -9.98
C PHE A 93 -5.90 1.68 -11.45
N GLN A 94 -6.39 0.67 -12.14
CA GLN A 94 -6.82 0.74 -13.53
C GLN A 94 -8.28 1.17 -13.59
N THR A 95 -8.51 2.32 -14.22
CA THR A 95 -9.84 2.89 -14.43
C THR A 95 -10.10 3.05 -15.94
N ALA A 96 -11.35 3.30 -16.32
CA ALA A 96 -11.70 3.58 -17.72
C ALA A 96 -10.97 4.80 -18.31
N LEU A 97 -10.51 5.74 -17.47
CA LEU A 97 -9.80 6.95 -17.89
C LEU A 97 -8.27 6.78 -17.92
N GLY A 98 -7.76 5.64 -17.46
CA GLY A 98 -6.34 5.35 -17.35
C GLY A 98 -5.95 4.82 -15.98
N THR A 99 -4.65 4.63 -15.78
CA THR A 99 -4.10 3.99 -14.59
C THR A 99 -3.52 5.02 -13.62
N ILE A 100 -4.00 5.01 -12.38
CA ILE A 100 -3.48 5.82 -11.27
C ILE A 100 -2.51 4.94 -10.49
N VAL A 101 -1.31 5.46 -10.18
CA VAL A 101 -0.28 4.70 -9.46
C VAL A 101 0.00 5.36 -8.12
N HIS A 102 -0.04 4.56 -7.05
CA HIS A 102 0.40 4.94 -5.72
C HIS A 102 1.60 4.08 -5.32
N THR A 103 2.76 4.70 -5.17
CA THR A 103 4.01 4.00 -4.87
C THR A 103 4.14 3.51 -3.42
N GLY A 104 3.25 3.96 -2.52
CA GLY A 104 3.53 3.94 -1.08
C GLY A 104 4.77 4.78 -0.74
N ASP A 105 5.32 4.52 0.45
CA ASP A 105 6.64 5.05 0.83
C ASP A 105 7.72 4.14 0.25
N PHE A 106 8.57 4.70 -0.61
CA PHE A 106 9.66 3.94 -1.23
C PHE A 106 10.96 4.74 -1.17
N LYS A 107 12.07 4.01 -1.09
CA LYS A 107 13.42 4.56 -1.27
C LYS A 107 14.08 3.86 -2.45
N PHE A 108 14.83 4.62 -3.24
CA PHE A 108 15.75 4.02 -4.20
C PHE A 108 16.99 3.56 -3.44
N ASP A 109 17.26 2.26 -3.45
CA ASP A 109 18.48 1.65 -2.91
C ASP A 109 19.24 0.97 -4.05
N PHE A 110 20.43 1.45 -4.36
CA PHE A 110 21.30 0.90 -5.40
C PHE A 110 22.17 -0.26 -4.88
N THR A 111 22.08 -0.60 -3.59
CA THR A 111 22.82 -1.68 -2.92
C THR A 111 21.91 -2.46 -1.98
N PRO A 112 20.83 -3.10 -2.48
CA PRO A 112 19.90 -3.81 -1.61
C PRO A 112 20.61 -4.99 -0.92
N VAL A 113 20.48 -5.05 0.41
CA VAL A 113 21.06 -6.11 1.26
C VAL A 113 20.40 -7.48 1.01
N THR A 114 19.27 -7.49 0.32
CA THR A 114 18.52 -8.69 -0.07
C THR A 114 18.40 -8.73 -1.59
N ASN A 115 18.39 -9.93 -2.18
CA ASN A 115 18.36 -10.18 -3.63
C ASN A 115 17.04 -9.77 -4.33
N ASN A 116 16.44 -8.65 -3.90
CA ASN A 116 15.24 -8.07 -4.47
C ASN A 116 15.65 -7.29 -5.72
N THR A 117 15.51 -7.95 -6.87
CA THR A 117 15.64 -7.30 -8.18
C THR A 117 14.73 -6.08 -8.23
N GLN A 118 15.32 -4.91 -8.50
CA GLN A 118 14.56 -3.69 -8.74
C GLN A 118 13.68 -3.92 -9.98
N ILE A 119 12.37 -3.96 -9.78
CA ILE A 119 11.42 -4.06 -10.89
C ILE A 119 11.35 -2.68 -11.54
N PHE A 120 12.08 -2.51 -12.65
CA PHE A 120 11.79 -1.43 -13.60
C PHE A 120 10.39 -1.69 -14.16
N ILE A 121 9.42 -0.88 -13.73
CA ILE A 121 8.05 -0.98 -14.24
C ILE A 121 8.05 -0.53 -15.71
N LYS A 122 8.03 -1.50 -16.63
CA LYS A 122 7.81 -1.23 -18.05
C LYS A 122 6.33 -0.94 -18.27
N TRP A 123 5.99 0.33 -18.37
CA TRP A 123 4.61 0.79 -18.50
C TRP A 123 4.13 0.73 -19.97
N PRO A 124 2.89 0.31 -20.23
CA PRO A 124 2.29 0.48 -21.56
C PRO A 124 2.18 1.97 -21.90
N ARG A 125 2.45 2.31 -23.17
CA ARG A 125 2.53 3.70 -23.66
C ARG A 125 1.28 4.55 -23.41
N SER A 126 0.12 3.96 -23.15
CA SER A 126 -1.16 4.64 -22.95
C SER A 126 -1.38 5.18 -21.54
N ALA A 127 -0.62 4.73 -20.54
CA ALA A 127 -0.96 5.04 -19.17
C ALA A 127 -0.26 6.32 -18.69
N ARG A 128 -1.07 7.35 -18.42
CA ARG A 128 -0.62 8.64 -17.88
C ARG A 128 -0.36 8.49 -16.38
N MET A 129 0.88 8.66 -15.97
CA MET A 129 1.26 8.66 -14.55
C MET A 129 0.74 9.93 -13.87
N VAL A 130 -0.30 9.81 -13.05
CA VAL A 130 -0.69 10.87 -12.11
C VAL A 130 0.02 10.57 -10.80
N TYR A 131 1.10 11.32 -10.53
CA TYR A 131 1.87 11.20 -9.29
C TYR A 131 1.09 11.91 -8.16
N LEU A 132 0.48 11.16 -7.24
CA LEU A 132 0.05 11.73 -5.96
C LEU A 132 1.25 11.75 -5.01
N HIS A 133 1.80 12.94 -4.81
CA HIS A 133 2.94 13.20 -3.93
C HIS A 133 2.51 13.07 -2.46
N CYS A 134 2.83 11.95 -1.81
CA CYS A 134 2.90 11.88 -0.36
C CYS A 134 4.33 12.22 0.04
N TYR A 135 4.52 13.28 0.83
CA TYR A 135 5.83 13.89 1.15
C TYR A 135 6.90 12.85 1.54
N PRO A 136 7.95 12.63 0.73
CA PRO A 136 9.12 11.92 1.20
C PRO A 136 9.99 12.89 1.98
N ARG A 137 10.29 12.59 3.24
CA ARG A 137 11.39 13.24 3.97
C ARG A 137 12.72 12.73 3.41
N ALA A 138 13.09 13.20 2.23
CA ALA A 138 14.38 12.93 1.60
C ALA A 138 15.46 13.70 2.37
N ARG A 139 16.19 13.01 3.24
CA ARG A 139 17.44 13.55 3.80
C ARG A 139 18.52 13.29 2.75
N MET A 140 18.86 14.32 1.96
CA MET A 140 20.05 14.30 1.10
C MET A 140 21.28 14.17 2.01
N LEU A 141 21.98 13.04 1.94
CA LEU A 141 23.37 12.95 2.38
C LEU A 141 24.20 13.73 1.36
N ASN A 142 24.79 14.83 1.83
CA ASN A 142 25.65 15.70 1.05
C ASN A 142 27.07 15.15 1.17
N ASP A 143 27.50 14.35 0.19
CA ASP A 143 28.91 14.07 -0.01
C ASP A 143 29.58 15.34 -0.54
N ARG A 144 30.39 15.99 0.30
CA ARG A 144 31.45 16.87 -0.18
C ARG A 144 32.80 16.33 0.26
N VAL A 145 33.49 15.83 -0.75
CA VAL A 145 34.94 15.79 -0.87
C VAL A 145 35.53 17.15 -0.48
N HIS A 146 36.41 17.15 0.52
CA HIS A 146 37.67 17.91 0.56
C HIS A 146 38.59 17.29 1.60
#